data_AF-A0A9D1MTB5-F1
#
_entry.id   AF-A0A9D1MTB5-F1
#
_cell.length_a   1.000
_cell.length_b   1.000
_cell.length_c   1.000
_cell.angle_alpha   90.00
_cell.angle_beta   90.00
_cell.angle_gamma   90.00
#
_symmetry.space_group_name_H-M   'P 1'
#
loop_
_entity.id
_entity.type
_entity.pdbx_description
1 polymer ?
#
loop_
_entity_poly.entity_id
_entity_poly.type
_entity_poly.pdbx_seq_one_letter_code
_entity_poly.pdbx_strand_id
1 'polypeptide(L)'
;MKLKKIFPYNIKKALPVLGLAGASLFMAGCNKDDEPITLTREVEITFDQDEVALLMHIDGNGNTRVSDLVKYYDSDPNVQAIYVVPKEGWGNFVYGAIQNLRTRCLEPLFLYSDKIHARGDFDFRRGEASKVPEDSLWYVSKGWTINKYRTAPESKAKHR
;
A
#
# COMPACT_ATOMS: atom_id res chain seq x y z
N MET A 1 -5.49 -50.41 -25.63
CA MET A 1 -4.59 -50.09 -24.49
C MET A 1 -5.27 -49.08 -23.59
N LYS A 2 -5.40 -49.38 -22.30
CA LYS A 2 -6.00 -48.51 -21.28
C LYS A 2 -4.92 -48.16 -20.26
N LEU A 3 -4.58 -46.88 -20.12
CA LEU A 3 -3.68 -46.39 -19.08
C LEU A 3 -4.52 -45.67 -18.02
N LYS A 4 -4.88 -46.40 -16.97
CA LYS A 4 -5.27 -45.83 -15.67
C LYS A 4 -3.98 -45.56 -14.89
N LYS A 5 -3.72 -44.32 -14.51
CA LYS A 5 -2.82 -44.00 -13.40
C LYS A 5 -3.57 -43.05 -12.45
N ILE A 6 -3.97 -43.62 -11.33
CA ILE A 6 -4.52 -42.91 -10.16
C ILE A 6 -3.31 -42.55 -9.31
N PHE A 7 -3.06 -41.26 -9.08
CA PHE A 7 -2.07 -40.80 -8.11
C PHE A 7 -2.77 -40.51 -6.78
N PRO A 8 -2.47 -41.23 -5.69
CA PRO A 8 -2.97 -40.87 -4.36
C PRO A 8 -1.99 -39.88 -3.71
N TYR A 9 -2.28 -38.58 -3.79
CA TYR A 9 -1.58 -37.59 -2.98
C TYR A 9 -2.33 -37.37 -1.66
N ASN A 10 -1.76 -37.92 -0.59
CA ASN A 10 -2.09 -37.64 0.81
C ASN A 10 -1.61 -36.22 1.17
N ILE A 11 -2.43 -35.19 0.99
CA ILE A 11 -2.15 -33.86 1.56
C ILE A 11 -2.64 -33.85 3.00
N LYS A 12 -1.82 -34.38 3.91
CA LYS A 12 -1.86 -34.01 5.33
C LYS A 12 -0.89 -32.86 5.53
N LYS A 13 -1.41 -31.66 5.79
CA LYS A 13 -0.81 -30.50 6.51
C LYS A 13 -1.66 -29.27 6.19
N ALA A 14 -2.60 -28.93 7.08
CA ALA A 14 -2.42 -27.89 8.09
C ALA A 14 -2.48 -26.50 7.46
N LEU A 15 -3.67 -25.90 7.52
CA LEU A 15 -3.92 -24.48 7.29
C LEU A 15 -3.05 -23.66 8.24
N PRO A 16 -2.14 -22.79 7.77
CA PRO A 16 -1.69 -21.69 8.58
C PRO A 16 -2.76 -20.60 8.51
N VAL A 17 -3.64 -20.58 9.51
CA VAL A 17 -4.35 -19.36 9.91
C VAL A 17 -3.26 -18.42 10.41
N LEU A 18 -2.73 -17.56 9.53
CA LEU A 18 -1.81 -16.51 9.94
C LEU A 18 -2.67 -15.32 10.44
N GLY A 19 -2.94 -15.34 11.74
CA GLY A 19 -3.23 -14.12 12.47
C GLY A 19 -1.96 -13.26 12.46
N LEU A 20 -1.97 -12.19 11.67
CA LEU A 20 -0.92 -11.16 11.70
C LEU A 20 -1.10 -10.32 12.97
N ALA A 21 -0.66 -10.86 14.10
CA ALA A 21 -0.24 -10.06 15.25
C ALA A 21 1.26 -9.80 15.08
N GLY A 22 1.64 -8.52 15.07
CA GLY A 22 3.02 -8.09 14.90
C GLY A 22 3.95 -8.72 15.92
N ALA A 23 4.95 -9.45 15.44
CA ALA A 23 6.15 -9.78 16.18
C ALA A 23 7.27 -10.02 15.17
N SER A 24 8.26 -9.15 15.23
CA SER A 24 9.52 -9.18 14.49
C SER A 24 10.17 -10.56 14.59
N LEU A 25 10.33 -11.25 13.47
CA LEU A 25 11.11 -12.48 13.41
C LEU A 25 12.61 -12.11 13.43
N PHE A 26 13.17 -12.03 14.63
CA PHE A 26 14.62 -12.02 14.85
C PHE A 26 15.19 -13.38 14.42
N MET A 27 15.81 -13.43 13.25
CA MET A 27 16.71 -14.52 12.90
C MET A 27 18.11 -14.15 13.38
N ALA A 28 18.47 -14.59 14.58
CA ALA A 28 19.84 -14.60 15.05
C ALA A 28 20.63 -15.67 14.27
N GLY A 29 21.58 -15.24 13.45
CA GLY A 29 22.48 -16.09 12.69
C GLY A 29 23.92 -15.60 12.82
N CYS A 30 24.69 -16.32 13.65
CA CYS A 30 26.14 -16.33 13.86
C CYS A 30 27.07 -15.45 12.99
N ASN A 31 27.80 -14.60 13.73
CA ASN A 31 29.21 -14.20 13.59
C ASN A 31 29.71 -13.65 12.24
N LYS A 32 29.84 -12.31 12.20
CA LYS A 32 31.03 -11.59 11.72
C LYS A 32 30.98 -10.15 12.25
N ASP A 33 31.97 -9.81 13.07
CA ASP A 33 32.62 -8.52 13.24
C ASP A 33 31.80 -7.25 13.02
N ASP A 34 31.46 -6.57 14.13
CA ASP A 34 31.39 -5.11 14.31
C ASP A 34 30.92 -4.22 13.14
N GLU A 35 29.93 -4.66 12.36
CA GLU A 35 29.10 -3.70 11.65
C GLU A 35 28.14 -3.08 12.69
N PRO A 36 28.13 -1.74 12.86
CA PRO A 36 27.09 -1.13 13.66
C PRO A 36 25.77 -1.59 13.06
N ILE A 37 24.91 -2.22 13.87
CA ILE A 37 23.54 -2.52 13.48
C ILE A 37 22.92 -1.18 13.12
N THR A 38 22.96 -0.82 11.84
CA THR A 38 22.18 0.29 11.31
C THR A 38 20.76 -0.20 11.43
N LEU A 39 20.08 0.27 12.48
CA LEU A 39 18.65 0.02 12.66
C LEU A 39 17.94 0.63 11.46
N THR A 40 17.78 -0.16 10.40
CA THR A 40 16.96 0.21 9.27
C THR A 40 15.51 0.18 9.76
N ARG A 41 14.81 1.29 9.55
CA ARG A 41 13.40 1.43 9.88
C ARG A 41 12.60 1.65 8.61
N GLU A 42 11.37 1.17 8.68
CA GLU A 42 10.32 1.47 7.71
C GLU A 42 9.49 2.61 8.28
N VAL A 43 9.07 3.55 7.43
CA VAL A 43 8.22 4.68 7.82
C VAL A 43 6.93 4.66 7.02
N GLU A 44 5.84 5.07 7.65
CA GLU A 44 4.55 5.22 6.99
C GLU A 44 4.14 6.70 6.95
N ILE A 45 3.80 7.19 5.76
CA ILE A 45 3.19 8.51 5.57
C ILE A 45 1.72 8.27 5.26
N THR A 46 0.88 8.59 6.25
CA THR A 46 -0.57 8.52 6.08
C THR A 46 -1.09 9.85 5.54
N PHE A 47 -2.04 9.81 4.61
CA PHE A 47 -2.60 11.00 3.98
C PHE A 47 -4.06 10.81 3.57
N ASP A 48 -4.83 11.87 3.62
CA ASP A 48 -6.17 11.97 3.03
C ASP A 48 -6.18 12.96 1.84
N GLN A 49 -7.38 13.40 1.45
CA GLN A 49 -7.57 14.33 0.33
C GLN A 49 -6.99 15.74 0.60
N ASP A 50 -6.97 16.17 1.87
CA ASP A 50 -6.49 17.49 2.28
C ASP A 50 -4.99 17.46 2.61
N GLU A 51 -4.46 16.28 2.92
CA GLU A 51 -3.06 16.04 3.29
C GLU A 51 -2.17 15.58 2.14
N VAL A 52 -2.63 15.66 0.88
CA VAL A 52 -1.79 15.31 -0.30
C VAL A 52 -0.48 16.12 -0.34
N ALA A 53 -0.48 17.32 0.24
CA ALA A 53 0.69 18.17 0.42
C ALA A 53 1.83 17.53 1.24
N LEU A 54 1.52 16.53 2.08
CA LEU A 54 2.53 15.74 2.80
C LEU A 54 3.40 14.90 1.86
N LEU A 55 2.93 14.64 0.65
CA LEU A 55 3.64 13.86 -0.37
C LEU A 55 4.23 14.78 -1.45
N MET A 56 3.39 15.65 -2.01
CA MET A 56 3.72 16.52 -3.13
C MET A 56 3.06 17.88 -2.95
N HIS A 57 3.77 18.98 -3.21
CA HIS A 57 3.22 20.34 -3.16
C HIS A 57 3.47 21.08 -4.47
N ILE A 58 2.73 22.16 -4.68
CA ILE A 58 2.93 23.08 -5.81
C ILE A 58 3.84 24.21 -5.34
N ASP A 59 4.96 24.44 -6.02
CA ASP A 59 5.87 25.55 -5.71
C ASP A 59 5.31 26.91 -6.17
N GLY A 60 5.98 28.01 -5.80
CA GLY A 60 5.56 29.36 -6.20
C GLY A 60 5.53 29.61 -7.71
N ASN A 61 6.10 28.70 -8.50
CA ASN A 61 6.11 28.75 -9.96
C ASN A 61 5.05 27.81 -10.58
N GLY A 62 4.21 27.18 -9.77
CA GLY A 62 3.17 26.27 -10.24
C GLY A 62 3.66 24.85 -10.56
N ASN A 63 4.90 24.49 -10.22
CA ASN A 63 5.42 23.15 -10.49
C ASN A 63 5.14 22.20 -9.32
N THR A 64 4.76 20.96 -9.62
CA THR A 64 4.65 19.91 -8.61
C THR A 64 6.05 19.48 -8.14
N ARG A 65 6.27 19.48 -6.82
CA ARG A 65 7.51 19.09 -6.15
C ARG A 65 7.22 18.09 -5.04
N VAL A 66 8.16 17.17 -4.81
CA VAL A 66 8.14 16.29 -3.63
C VAL A 66 8.22 17.14 -2.36
N SER A 67 7.44 16.78 -1.35
CA SER A 67 7.42 17.46 -0.05
C SER A 67 8.77 17.33 0.67
N ASP A 68 9.05 18.25 1.59
CA ASP A 68 10.27 18.18 2.38
C ASP A 68 10.26 17.01 3.38
N LEU A 69 9.08 16.54 3.78
CA LEU A 69 8.93 15.33 4.60
C LEU A 69 9.42 14.08 3.86
N VAL A 70 9.00 13.91 2.60
CA VAL A 70 9.44 12.78 1.78
C VAL A 70 10.94 12.87 1.51
N LYS A 71 11.47 14.06 1.18
CA LYS A 71 12.92 14.26 1.00
C LYS A 71 13.71 13.93 2.27
N TYR A 72 13.18 14.31 3.44
CA TYR A 72 13.81 14.02 4.72
C TYR A 72 13.95 12.52 4.94
N TYR A 73 12.87 11.75 4.75
CA TYR A 73 12.94 10.29 4.88
C TYR A 73 13.75 9.61 3.79
N ASP A 74 13.69 10.10 2.56
CA ASP A 74 14.43 9.54 1.44
C ASP A 74 15.96 9.68 1.63
N SER A 75 16.39 10.84 2.15
CA SER A 75 17.80 11.13 2.46
C SER A 75 18.33 10.47 3.75
N ASP A 76 17.45 9.95 4.62
CA ASP A 76 17.87 9.22 5.83
C ASP A 76 18.41 7.83 5.43
N PRO A 77 19.70 7.52 5.65
CA PRO A 77 20.27 6.22 5.32
C PRO A 77 19.71 5.08 6.18
N ASN A 78 19.09 5.40 7.32
CA ASN A 78 18.44 4.42 8.18
C ASN A 78 16.99 4.15 7.75
N VAL A 79 16.45 4.89 6.78
CA VAL A 79 15.12 4.60 6.23
C VAL A 79 15.29 3.73 4.99
N GLN A 80 14.80 2.50 5.09
CA GLN A 80 14.83 1.53 4.01
C GLN A 80 13.63 1.65 3.07
N ALA A 81 12.45 1.93 3.64
CA ALA A 81 11.19 1.97 2.92
C ALA A 81 10.27 3.07 3.47
N ILE A 82 9.58 3.74 2.56
CA ILE A 82 8.57 4.77 2.82
C ILE A 82 7.25 4.26 2.26
N TYR A 83 6.35 3.83 3.14
CA TYR A 83 5.02 3.39 2.76
C TYR A 83 4.05 4.56 2.72
N VAL A 84 3.42 4.76 1.57
CA VAL A 84 2.40 5.79 1.35
C VAL A 84 1.03 5.14 1.56
N VAL A 85 0.32 5.58 2.60
CA VAL A 85 -0.89 4.92 3.09
C VAL A 85 -2.09 5.87 3.05
N PRO A 86 -3.10 5.63 2.19
CA PRO A 86 -4.31 6.42 2.21
C PRO A 86 -5.07 6.19 3.52
N LYS A 87 -5.50 7.29 4.16
CA LYS A 87 -6.50 7.28 5.23
C LYS A 87 -7.88 7.04 4.63
N GLU A 88 -8.89 6.84 5.48
CA GLU A 88 -10.29 6.81 5.03
C GLU A 88 -10.72 8.14 4.41
N GLY A 89 -11.79 8.11 3.60
CA GLY A 89 -12.44 9.33 3.14
C GLY A 89 -12.28 9.62 1.66
N TRP A 90 -11.83 8.67 0.84
CA TRP A 90 -11.75 8.81 -0.62
C TRP A 90 -13.09 8.58 -1.33
N GLY A 91 -14.18 8.36 -0.57
CA GLY A 91 -15.52 8.06 -1.09
C GLY A 91 -16.17 9.14 -1.95
N ASN A 92 -15.61 10.35 -1.99
CA ASN A 92 -16.06 11.44 -2.85
C ASN A 92 -15.28 11.53 -4.18
N PHE A 93 -14.20 10.76 -4.35
CA PHE A 93 -13.38 10.81 -5.55
C PHE A 93 -14.11 10.19 -6.75
N VAL A 94 -14.42 11.04 -7.72
CA VAL A 94 -14.92 10.65 -9.04
C VAL A 94 -13.78 10.25 -9.97
N TYR A 95 -14.08 9.60 -11.10
CA TYR A 95 -13.07 9.06 -12.02
C TYR A 95 -11.97 10.08 -12.40
N GLY A 96 -12.33 11.35 -12.64
CA GLY A 96 -11.36 12.40 -12.96
C GLY A 96 -10.44 12.77 -11.80
N ALA A 97 -10.92 12.70 -10.55
CA ALA A 97 -10.10 12.92 -9.36
C ALA A 97 -9.15 11.75 -9.12
N ILE A 98 -9.59 10.51 -9.37
CA ILE A 98 -8.75 9.30 -9.31
C ILE A 98 -7.60 9.42 -10.31
N GLN A 99 -7.89 9.74 -11.57
CA GLN A 99 -6.87 9.92 -12.60
C GLN A 99 -5.90 11.08 -12.27
N ASN A 100 -6.42 12.20 -11.78
CA ASN A 100 -5.59 13.35 -11.39
C ASN A 100 -4.68 13.02 -10.21
N LEU A 101 -5.18 12.32 -9.20
CA LEU A 101 -4.38 11.90 -8.05
C LEU A 101 -3.19 11.04 -8.49
N ARG A 102 -3.42 10.06 -9.37
CA ARG A 102 -2.34 9.27 -9.95
C ARG A 102 -1.36 10.18 -10.70
N THR A 103 -1.82 10.82 -11.77
CA THR A 103 -0.94 11.43 -12.78
C THR A 103 -0.18 12.64 -12.25
N ARG A 104 -0.80 13.42 -11.34
CA ARG A 104 -0.20 14.67 -10.84
C ARG A 104 0.55 14.50 -9.53
N CYS A 105 0.22 13.49 -8.73
CA CYS A 105 0.81 13.32 -7.40
C CYS A 105 1.56 11.99 -7.27
N LEU A 106 0.85 10.86 -7.37
CA LEU A 106 1.42 9.58 -6.97
C LEU A 106 2.42 9.06 -8.00
N GLU A 107 2.14 9.11 -9.29
CA GLU A 107 3.07 8.63 -10.30
C GLU A 107 4.42 9.39 -10.30
N PRO A 108 4.45 10.74 -10.25
CA PRO A 108 5.69 11.47 -10.03
C PRO A 108 6.42 11.10 -8.72
N LEU A 109 5.68 10.87 -7.64
CA LEU A 109 6.25 10.46 -6.35
C LEU A 109 6.96 9.10 -6.46
N PHE A 110 6.34 8.11 -7.11
CA PHE A 110 6.95 6.79 -7.31
C PHE A 110 8.12 6.78 -8.30
N LEU A 111 8.24 7.81 -9.14
CA LEU A 111 9.41 8.00 -10.01
C LEU A 111 10.57 8.70 -9.29
N TYR A 112 10.30 9.36 -8.15
CA TYR A 112 11.30 10.12 -7.42
C TYR A 112 12.30 9.22 -6.67
N SER A 113 11.83 8.13 -6.06
CA SER A 113 12.69 7.23 -5.28
C SER A 113 12.16 5.78 -5.24
N ASP A 114 13.07 4.83 -5.36
CA ASP A 114 12.81 3.39 -5.25
C ASP A 114 12.47 2.95 -3.81
N LYS A 115 12.72 3.80 -2.81
CA LYS A 115 12.33 3.55 -1.41
C LYS A 115 10.83 3.70 -1.17
N ILE A 116 10.10 4.27 -2.14
CA ILE A 116 8.68 4.61 -1.97
C ILE A 116 7.81 3.44 -2.42
N HIS A 117 6.94 3.00 -1.53
CA HIS A 117 6.05 1.86 -1.74
C HIS A 117 4.60 2.20 -1.38
N ALA A 118 3.66 1.56 -2.05
CA ALA A 118 2.24 1.71 -1.76
C ALA A 118 1.78 0.65 -0.76
N ARG A 119 0.94 1.06 0.20
CA ARG A 119 0.28 0.17 1.15
C ARG A 119 -1.08 0.74 1.52
N GLY A 120 -2.06 -0.11 1.79
CA GLY A 120 -3.39 0.33 2.24
C GLY A 120 -4.47 0.20 1.17
N ASP A 121 -5.62 0.79 1.43
CA ASP A 121 -6.83 0.69 0.59
C ASP A 121 -7.40 2.07 0.28
N PHE A 122 -7.69 2.32 -0.99
CA PHE A 122 -8.46 3.48 -1.40
C PHE A 122 -9.95 3.13 -1.42
N ASP A 123 -10.75 3.84 -0.63
CA ASP A 123 -12.21 3.72 -0.57
C ASP A 123 -12.90 4.69 -1.55
N PHE A 124 -12.52 4.66 -2.83
CA PHE A 124 -13.09 5.53 -3.86
C PHE A 124 -14.62 5.40 -3.99
N ARG A 125 -15.26 6.45 -4.53
CA ARG A 125 -16.69 6.41 -4.81
C ARG A 125 -17.06 5.17 -5.63
N ARG A 126 -18.09 4.45 -5.20
CA ARG A 126 -18.50 3.16 -5.80
C ARG A 126 -18.71 3.30 -7.31
N GLY A 127 -18.03 2.45 -8.08
CA GLY A 127 -18.12 2.39 -9.54
C GLY A 127 -17.27 3.41 -10.30
N GLU A 128 -16.68 4.41 -9.63
CA GLU A 128 -15.86 5.43 -10.29
C GLU A 128 -14.51 4.87 -10.72
N ALA A 129 -13.87 4.04 -9.89
CA ALA A 129 -12.63 3.35 -10.25
C ALA A 129 -12.79 2.49 -11.53
N SER A 130 -13.93 1.80 -11.68
CA SER A 130 -14.22 0.98 -12.85
C SER A 130 -14.34 1.78 -14.17
N LYS A 131 -14.56 3.10 -14.10
CA LYS A 131 -14.57 3.98 -15.29
C LYS A 131 -13.17 4.31 -15.79
N VAL A 132 -12.15 4.14 -14.95
CA VAL A 132 -10.73 4.37 -15.23
C VAL A 132 -9.95 3.08 -14.95
N PRO A 133 -10.14 2.03 -15.77
CA PRO A 133 -9.57 0.71 -15.51
C PRO A 133 -8.04 0.72 -15.54
N GLU A 134 -7.43 1.51 -16.43
CA GLU A 134 -5.97 1.63 -16.52
C GLU A 134 -5.37 2.26 -15.26
N ASP A 135 -5.99 3.32 -14.75
CA ASP A 135 -5.57 3.95 -13.49
C ASP A 135 -5.78 3.01 -12.31
N SER A 136 -6.94 2.35 -12.24
CA SER A 136 -7.23 1.39 -11.17
C SER A 136 -6.23 0.23 -11.15
N LEU A 137 -5.87 -0.30 -12.31
CA LEU A 137 -4.84 -1.33 -12.44
C LEU A 137 -3.46 -0.80 -12.05
N TRP A 138 -3.15 0.46 -12.36
CA TRP A 138 -1.92 1.11 -11.92
C TRP A 138 -1.83 1.15 -10.39
N TYR A 139 -2.87 1.61 -9.69
CA TYR A 139 -2.92 1.62 -8.21
C TYR A 139 -2.67 0.23 -7.63
N VAL A 140 -3.33 -0.79 -8.19
CA VAL A 140 -3.18 -2.18 -7.77
C VAL A 140 -1.76 -2.69 -8.04
N SER A 141 -1.18 -2.36 -9.19
CA SER A 141 0.19 -2.75 -9.56
C SER A 141 1.26 -2.16 -8.63
N LYS A 142 0.97 -1.01 -8.00
CA LYS A 142 1.86 -0.39 -7.01
C LYS A 142 1.74 -1.02 -5.63
N GLY A 143 0.65 -1.72 -5.34
CA GLY A 143 0.43 -2.45 -4.09
C GLY A 143 -0.74 -1.96 -3.25
N TRP A 144 -1.48 -0.94 -3.70
CA TRP A 144 -2.74 -0.56 -3.05
C TRP A 144 -3.87 -1.51 -3.40
N THR A 145 -4.85 -1.59 -2.51
CA THR A 145 -6.16 -2.14 -2.87
C THR A 145 -7.15 -1.00 -3.13
N ILE A 146 -8.20 -1.28 -3.89
CA ILE A 146 -9.28 -0.32 -4.16
C ILE A 146 -10.58 -0.95 -3.72
N ASN A 147 -11.35 -0.22 -2.93
CA ASN A 147 -12.70 -0.57 -2.51
C ASN A 147 -12.76 -1.98 -1.94
N LYS A 148 -11.86 -2.31 -0.99
CA LYS A 148 -12.03 -3.55 -0.24
C LYS A 148 -13.43 -3.57 0.33
N TYR A 149 -14.16 -4.63 0.01
CA TYR A 149 -15.49 -4.84 0.55
C TYR A 149 -15.41 -4.82 2.08
N ARG A 150 -15.82 -3.71 2.70
CA ARG A 150 -16.24 -3.74 4.10
C ARG A 150 -17.40 -4.71 4.13
N THR A 151 -17.21 -5.89 4.68
CA THR A 151 -18.30 -6.78 5.06
C THR A 151 -19.32 -5.91 5.79
N ALA A 152 -20.58 -5.94 5.33
CA ALA A 152 -21.64 -5.13 5.90
C ALA A 152 -21.59 -5.27 7.43
N PRO A 153 -21.70 -4.17 8.20
CA PRO A 153 -21.83 -4.30 9.64
C PRO A 153 -23.00 -5.26 9.88
N GLU A 154 -22.76 -6.35 10.61
CA GLU A 154 -23.80 -7.29 11.00
C GLU A 154 -24.93 -6.46 11.59
N SER A 155 -26.01 -6.29 10.82
CA SER A 155 -27.22 -5.70 11.32
C SER A 155 -27.63 -6.62 12.46
N LYS A 156 -27.42 -6.17 13.70
CA LYS A 156 -27.99 -6.85 14.87
C LYS A 156 -29.48 -6.92 14.60
N ALA A 157 -29.94 -8.09 14.16
CA ALA A 157 -31.33 -8.44 14.05
C ALA A 157 -31.88 -8.34 15.48
N LYS A 158 -32.34 -7.14 15.86
CA LYS A 158 -33.22 -6.97 17.00
C LYS A 158 -34.57 -7.51 16.56
N HIS A 159 -34.76 -8.81 16.76
CA HIS A 159 -36.09 -9.36 16.93
C HIS A 159 -36.75 -8.60 18.08
N ARG A 160 -37.85 -7.92 17.77
CA ARG A 160 -38.91 -7.57 18.69
C ARG A 160 -40.23 -7.85 17.99
#